data_AF-A0A7L3HL05-F1
#
_entry.id   AF-A0A7L3HL05-F1
#
_cell.length_a   1.000
_cell.length_b   1.000
_cell.length_c   1.000
_cell.angle_alpha   90.00
_cell.angle_beta   90.00
_cell.angle_gamma   90.00
#
_symmetry.space_group_name_H-M   'P 1'
#
loop_
_entity.id
_entity.type
_entity.pdbx_description
1 polymer ?
#
loop_
_entity_poly.entity_id
_entity_poly.type
_entity_poly.pdbx_seq_one_letter_code
_entity_poly.pdbx_strand_id
1 'polypeptide(L)'
;LTLFLGLPLALATEPQSCAPLIPITFDNSTIPQLLGQWFYIAGASKYPPHLAELKAVTFEAFSFSPGSHEDELNINEIIRMNEICVVRNSSKVQVFQQNSTLMH
;
A
#
# COMPACT_ATOMS: atom_id res chain seq x y z
N LEU A 1 -38.26 -15.18 16.99
CA LEU A 1 -37.32 -14.08 16.66
C LEU A 1 -35.91 -14.35 17.21
N THR A 2 -35.43 -15.60 17.19
CA THR A 2 -34.12 -15.99 17.78
C THR A 2 -33.22 -16.74 16.81
N LEU A 3 -33.74 -17.23 15.67
CA LEU A 3 -32.94 -17.99 14.70
C LEU A 3 -32.02 -17.14 13.81
N PHE A 4 -32.26 -15.83 13.68
CA PHE A 4 -31.47 -14.98 12.78
C PHE A 4 -30.20 -14.37 13.43
N LEU A 5 -29.99 -14.53 14.74
CA LEU A 5 -28.82 -14.00 15.44
C LEU A 5 -27.62 -14.97 15.45
N GLY A 6 -27.77 -16.22 15.03
CA GLY A 6 -26.71 -17.24 15.06
C GLY A 6 -25.77 -17.25 13.84
N LEU A 7 -26.25 -16.78 12.69
CA LEU A 7 -25.49 -16.79 11.43
C LEU A 7 -24.21 -15.91 11.45
N PRO A 8 -24.21 -14.69 12.04
CA PRO A 8 -23.00 -13.87 12.11
C PRO A 8 -21.95 -14.47 13.05
N LEU A 9 -22.39 -15.17 14.11
CA LEU A 9 -21.52 -15.85 15.08
C LEU A 9 -20.86 -17.10 14.47
N ALA A 10 -21.57 -17.83 13.62
CA ALA A 10 -21.04 -19.01 12.93
C ALA A 10 -20.02 -18.66 11.82
N LEU A 11 -20.15 -17.49 11.18
CA LEU A 11 -19.18 -16.99 10.21
C LEU A 11 -17.92 -16.39 10.86
N ALA A 12 -17.97 -16.05 12.15
CA ALA A 12 -16.85 -15.48 12.90
C ALA A 12 -15.90 -16.53 13.50
N THR A 13 -16.24 -17.82 13.40
CA THR A 13 -15.54 -18.91 14.10
C THR A 13 -14.51 -19.68 13.30
N GLU A 14 -14.42 -19.48 11.98
CA GLU A 14 -13.24 -19.98 11.26
C GLU A 14 -12.15 -18.91 11.33
N PRO A 15 -11.02 -19.18 12.01
CA PRO A 15 -9.88 -18.28 11.93
C PRO A 15 -9.49 -18.19 10.45
N GLN A 16 -9.65 -16.99 9.89
CA GLN A 16 -9.19 -16.72 8.52
C GLN A 16 -7.74 -17.18 8.46
N SER A 17 -7.48 -18.17 7.60
CA SER A 17 -6.15 -18.73 7.45
C SER A 17 -5.22 -17.61 6.97
N CYS A 18 -4.33 -17.15 7.85
CA CYS A 18 -3.24 -16.26 7.48
C CYS A 18 -2.20 -17.09 6.73
N ALA A 19 -2.48 -17.40 5.46
CA ALA A 19 -1.46 -17.97 4.58
C ALA A 19 -0.24 -17.03 4.57
N PRO A 20 0.99 -17.54 4.70
CA PRO A 20 2.18 -16.72 4.60
C PRO A 20 2.18 -15.93 3.28
N LEU A 21 2.51 -14.65 3.34
CA LEU A 21 2.75 -13.86 2.14
C LEU A 21 4.01 -14.39 1.46
N ILE A 22 3.87 -14.95 0.26
CA ILE A 22 4.99 -15.40 -0.56
C ILE A 22 5.28 -14.28 -1.57
N PRO A 23 6.48 -13.67 -1.55
CA PRO A 23 6.86 -12.70 -2.56
C PRO A 23 6.78 -13.33 -3.95
N ILE A 24 6.10 -12.65 -4.87
CA ILE A 24 6.11 -13.01 -6.29
C ILE A 24 7.23 -12.25 -6.98
N THR A 25 7.88 -12.89 -7.95
CA THR A 25 8.89 -12.24 -8.77
C THR A 25 8.22 -11.20 -9.67
N PHE A 26 8.75 -9.98 -9.70
CA PHE A 26 8.35 -9.00 -10.70
C PHE A 26 8.62 -9.55 -12.10
N ASP A 27 7.59 -9.52 -12.93
CA ASP A 27 7.70 -9.84 -14.36
C ASP A 27 7.72 -8.56 -15.20
N ASN A 28 7.82 -8.71 -16.52
CA ASN A 28 7.84 -7.58 -17.45
C ASN A 28 6.53 -6.76 -17.47
N SER A 29 5.47 -7.26 -16.84
CA SER A 29 4.15 -6.63 -16.81
C SER A 29 3.87 -5.92 -15.48
N THR A 30 4.60 -6.28 -14.41
CA THR A 30 4.34 -5.80 -13.05
C THR A 30 4.50 -4.28 -12.95
N ILE A 31 5.63 -3.73 -13.39
CA ILE A 31 5.87 -2.28 -13.33
C ILE A 31 4.90 -1.48 -14.21
N PRO A 32 4.65 -1.86 -15.48
CA PRO A 32 3.62 -1.21 -16.30
C PRO A 32 2.23 -1.16 -15.64
N GLN A 33 1.84 -2.19 -14.89
CA GLN A 33 0.54 -2.23 -14.19
C GLN A 33 0.47 -1.31 -12.96
N LEU A 34 1.61 -0.92 -12.39
CA LEU A 34 1.66 0.03 -11.27
C LEU A 34 1.54 1.49 -11.70
N LEU A 35 1.72 1.79 -12.99
CA LEU A 35 1.67 3.17 -13.48
C LEU A 35 0.27 3.77 -13.36
N GLY A 36 0.19 5.07 -13.12
CA GLY A 36 -1.06 5.81 -12.95
C GLY A 36 -1.36 6.14 -11.50
N GLN A 37 -2.62 6.41 -11.20
CA GLN A 37 -3.07 6.99 -9.94
C GLN A 37 -3.55 5.93 -8.94
N TRP A 38 -3.15 6.12 -7.68
CA TRP A 38 -3.49 5.26 -6.55
C TRP A 38 -4.01 6.08 -5.38
N PHE A 39 -4.79 5.41 -4.53
CA PHE A 39 -5.27 5.95 -3.26
C PHE A 39 -4.89 4.98 -2.16
N TYR A 40 -4.23 5.49 -1.12
CA TYR A 40 -3.96 4.71 0.07
C TYR A 40 -5.27 4.42 0.80
N ILE A 41 -5.53 3.14 1.08
CA ILE A 41 -6.76 2.68 1.74
C ILE A 41 -6.51 2.41 3.23
N ALA A 42 -5.49 1.60 3.54
CA ALA A 42 -5.14 1.21 4.89
C ALA A 42 -3.74 0.60 4.95
N GLY A 43 -3.18 0.53 6.15
CA GLY A 43 -1.85 -0.02 6.42
C GLY A 43 -1.71 -0.42 7.87
N ALA A 44 -0.80 -1.36 8.14
CA ALA A 44 -0.48 -1.83 9.48
C ALA A 44 1.01 -2.10 9.59
N SER A 45 1.60 -1.76 10.74
CA SER A 45 3.02 -1.99 10.99
C SER A 45 3.25 -2.37 12.44
N LYS A 46 4.19 -3.30 12.66
CA LYS A 46 4.75 -3.58 14.00
C LYS A 46 5.86 -2.60 14.38
N TYR A 47 6.43 -1.87 13.42
CA TYR A 47 7.47 -0.89 13.67
C TYR A 47 6.85 0.42 14.16
N PRO A 48 7.12 0.85 15.42
CA PRO A 48 6.38 1.96 16.03
C PRO A 48 6.44 3.30 15.27
N PRO A 49 7.57 3.69 14.64
CA PRO A 49 7.62 4.91 13.83
C PRO A 49 6.65 4.89 12.64
N HIS A 50 6.60 3.80 11.87
CA HIS A 50 5.63 3.68 10.77
C HIS A 50 4.19 3.63 11.29
N LEU A 51 3.94 3.00 12.45
CA LEU A 51 2.60 2.99 13.03
C LEU A 51 2.13 4.41 13.42
N ALA A 52 3.03 5.27 13.90
CA ALA A 52 2.69 6.66 14.20
C ALA A 52 2.32 7.45 12.94
N GLU A 53 3.08 7.26 11.85
CA GLU A 53 2.80 7.85 10.54
C GLU A 53 1.46 7.37 9.98
N LEU A 54 1.23 6.06 9.91
CA LEU A 54 -0.01 5.46 9.39
C LEU A 54 -1.25 5.92 10.16
N LYS A 55 -1.12 6.25 11.45
CA LYS A 55 -2.22 6.81 12.25
C LYS A 55 -2.50 8.28 11.96
N ALA A 56 -1.50 9.03 11.51
CA ALA A 56 -1.64 10.44 11.19
C ALA A 56 -2.17 10.67 9.76
N VAL A 57 -1.89 9.75 8.83
CA VAL A 57 -2.40 9.78 7.46
C VAL A 57 -3.92 9.54 7.46
N THR A 58 -4.67 10.54 7.04
CA THR A 58 -6.14 10.50 6.91
C THR A 58 -6.60 10.35 5.46
N PHE A 59 -5.74 10.76 4.52
CA PHE A 59 -5.93 10.60 3.08
C PHE A 59 -4.57 10.64 2.41
N GLU A 60 -4.39 9.84 1.37
CA GLU A 60 -3.24 9.95 0.48
C GLU A 60 -3.63 9.50 -0.92
N ALA A 61 -3.21 10.30 -1.89
CA ALA A 61 -3.29 9.97 -3.31
C ALA A 61 -1.92 10.23 -3.94
N PHE A 62 -1.47 9.29 -4.75
CA PHE A 62 -0.19 9.39 -5.44
C PHE A 62 -0.29 8.84 -6.85
N SER A 63 0.68 9.18 -7.68
CA SER A 63 0.77 8.65 -9.04
C SER A 63 2.18 8.20 -9.36
N PHE A 64 2.28 7.02 -9.98
CA PHE A 64 3.52 6.49 -10.52
C PHE A 64 3.65 6.83 -12.00
N SER A 65 4.83 7.27 -12.39
CA SER A 65 5.23 7.45 -13.79
C SER A 65 6.66 6.92 -14.00
N PRO A 66 7.04 6.57 -15.23
CA PRO A 66 8.41 6.13 -15.51
C PRO A 66 9.46 7.15 -15.04
N GLY A 67 10.53 6.65 -14.43
CA GLY A 67 11.70 7.42 -14.04
C GLY A 67 12.64 7.76 -15.20
N SER A 68 13.83 8.27 -14.86
CA SER A 68 14.90 8.50 -15.86
C SER A 68 15.66 7.22 -16.21
N HIS A 69 15.60 6.22 -15.33
CA HIS A 69 16.23 4.91 -15.48
C HIS A 69 15.17 3.80 -15.40
N GLU A 70 15.48 2.62 -15.94
CA GLU A 70 14.54 1.48 -15.99
C GLU A 70 14.14 0.96 -14.60
N ASP A 71 15.01 1.16 -13.61
CA ASP A 71 14.84 0.80 -12.21
C ASP A 71 14.27 1.95 -11.36
N GLU A 72 13.73 3.00 -11.98
CA GLU A 72 13.17 4.15 -11.28
C GLU A 72 11.72 4.43 -11.66
N LEU A 73 10.94 4.82 -10.66
CA LEU A 73 9.61 5.40 -10.81
C LEU A 73 9.59 6.80 -10.21
N ASN A 74 9.01 7.75 -10.92
CA ASN A 74 8.69 9.07 -10.39
C ASN A 74 7.35 9.00 -9.65
N ILE A 75 7.29 9.63 -8.47
CA ILE A 75 6.09 9.78 -7.65
C ILE A 75 5.76 11.25 -7.44
N ASN A 76 4.50 11.57 -7.68
CA ASN A 76 3.86 12.77 -7.15
C ASN A 76 2.78 12.34 -6.15
N GLU A 77 2.84 12.88 -4.93
CA GLU A 77 1.95 12.49 -3.83
C GLU A 77 1.35 13.71 -3.11
N ILE A 78 0.10 13.53 -2.68
CA ILE A 78 -0.65 14.46 -1.84
C ILE A 78 -1.12 13.67 -0.63
N ILE A 79 -0.60 14.03 0.54
CA ILE A 79 -0.88 13.35 1.79
C ILE A 79 -1.56 14.33 2.74
N ARG A 80 -2.69 13.93 3.31
CA ARG A 80 -3.33 14.65 4.42
C ARG A 80 -2.94 13.97 5.73
N MET A 81 -2.06 14.62 6.49
CA MET A 81 -1.68 14.20 7.83
C MET A 81 -2.42 15.09 8.84
N ASN A 82 -3.49 14.57 9.44
CA ASN A 82 -4.44 15.33 10.25
C ASN A 82 -5.00 16.59 9.53
N GLU A 83 -4.61 17.79 9.97
CA GLU A 83 -5.00 19.08 9.40
C GLU A 83 -4.00 19.60 8.34
N ILE A 84 -2.87 18.92 8.16
CA ILE A 84 -1.78 19.35 7.27
C ILE A 84 -1.88 18.61 5.95
N CYS A 85 -1.82 19.36 4.84
CA CYS A 85 -1.65 18.82 3.50
C CYS A 85 -0.19 18.91 3.09
N VAL A 86 0.45 17.77 2.85
CA VAL A 86 1.82 17.65 2.36
C VAL A 86 1.76 17.28 0.88
N VAL A 87 2.40 18.08 0.04
CA VAL A 87 2.54 17.80 -1.39
C VAL A 87 4.01 17.55 -1.68
N ARG A 88 4.32 16.41 -2.30
CA ARG A 88 5.68 16.10 -2.76
C ARG A 88 5.63 15.80 -4.25
N ASN A 89 6.40 16.58 -4.99
CA ASN A 89 6.49 16.48 -6.44
C ASN A 89 7.82 15.85 -6.80
N SER A 90 7.80 14.91 -7.74
CA SER A 90 8.99 14.31 -8.36
C SER A 90 9.94 13.65 -7.35
N SER A 91 9.38 13.00 -6.32
CA SER A 91 10.13 12.02 -5.53
C SER A 91 10.36 10.74 -6.36
N LYS A 92 11.28 9.88 -5.94
CA LYS A 92 11.66 8.68 -6.68
C LYS A 92 11.42 7.43 -5.86
N VAL A 93 10.96 6.37 -6.51
CA VAL A 93 11.01 4.99 -6.00
C VAL A 93 11.98 4.18 -6.83
N GLN A 94 12.85 3.44 -6.15
CA GLN A 94 13.79 2.49 -6.73
C GLN A 94 13.14 1.12 -6.85
N VAL A 95 13.34 0.46 -8.00
CA VAL A 95 12.80 -0.85 -8.36
C VAL A 95 13.92 -1.88 -8.33
N PHE A 96 13.90 -2.75 -7.32
CA PHE A 96 14.84 -3.86 -7.22
C PHE A 96 14.24 -5.13 -7.81
N GLN A 97 14.37 -5.30 -9.12
CA GLN A 97 13.83 -6.45 -9.87
C GLN A 97 14.23 -7.80 -9.25
N GLN A 98 15.50 -7.96 -8.86
CA GLN A 98 16.03 -9.22 -8.32
C GLN A 98 15.36 -9.63 -7.00
N ASN A 99 14.88 -8.66 -6.22
CA ASN A 99 14.25 -8.87 -4.91
C ASN A 99 12.75 -8.58 -4.91
N SER A 100 12.19 -8.20 -6.06
CA SER A 100 10.78 -7.83 -6.21
C SER A 100 10.33 -6.81 -5.16
N THR A 101 11.16 -5.79 -4.98
CA THR A 101 11.03 -4.79 -3.92
C THR A 101 11.02 -3.39 -4.52
N LEU A 102 10.21 -2.51 -3.95
CA LEU A 102 10.18 -1.07 -4.21
C LEU A 102 10.67 -0.33 -2.95
N MET A 103 11.44 0.75 -3.13
CA MET A 103 11.94 1.58 -2.03
C MET A 103 11.77 3.06 -2.36
N HIS A 104 11.11 3.79 -1.48
CA HIS A 104 10.93 5.24 -1.54
C HIS A 104 12.01 5.96 -0.72
#